data_AF-A0A090DG49-F1
#
_entry.id   AF-A0A090DG49-F1
#
_cell.length_a   1.000
_cell.length_b   1.000
_cell.length_c   1.000
_cell.angle_alpha   90.00
_cell.angle_beta   90.00
_cell.angle_gamma   90.00
#
_symmetry.space_group_name_H-M   'P 1'
#
loop_
_entity.id
_entity.type
_entity.pdbx_description
1 polymer ?
#
loop_
_entity_poly.entity_id
_entity_poly.type
_entity_poly.pdbx_seq_one_letter_code
_entity_poly.pdbx_strand_id
1 'polypeptide(L)'
;MTRKAANSRGTASVAPPRKGTTLQMVRLVCPDAAQCSLVSESFGLPVLDSDGIRDLHEKLVIDTAAALDEGLGERAMQIHLQRVVGAFVGSAYGAGQFYSRAVSEARDATAKSACDDRNEDVAGPVGFDSAAQRKREFAADMALQAHALRMAAEGAIAAYEQVVGEAWKPFERPVENPGQSVDRKAAELQMAALG
;
A
#
# COMPACT_ATOMS: atom_id res chain seq x y z
N MET A 1 57.76 -4.23 7.51
CA MET A 1 57.05 -3.54 6.41
C MET A 1 55.65 -4.12 6.30
N THR A 2 54.62 -3.41 6.76
CA THR A 2 53.21 -3.85 6.72
C THR A 2 52.46 -3.07 5.64
N ARG A 3 52.04 -3.75 4.56
CA ARG A 3 51.17 -3.17 3.53
C ARG A 3 49.75 -3.04 4.07
N LYS A 4 49.23 -1.83 4.13
CA LYS A 4 47.82 -1.54 4.42
C LYS A 4 47.04 -1.70 3.11
N ALA A 5 46.10 -2.66 3.06
CA ALA A 5 45.22 -2.85 1.92
C ALA A 5 44.29 -1.63 1.77
N ALA A 6 44.19 -1.09 0.56
CA ALA A 6 43.28 0.00 0.24
C ALA A 6 41.85 -0.54 0.10
N ASN A 7 40.92 -0.07 0.94
CA ASN A 7 39.50 -0.33 0.78
C ASN A 7 39.00 0.36 -0.49
N SER A 8 38.60 -0.42 -1.50
CA SER A 8 37.84 0.07 -2.64
C SER A 8 36.46 0.51 -2.15
N ARG A 9 36.17 1.83 -2.23
CA ARG A 9 34.81 2.34 -2.06
C ARG A 9 33.98 1.83 -3.25
N GLY A 10 33.19 0.79 -3.01
CA GLY A 10 32.19 0.32 -3.97
C GLY A 10 31.22 1.47 -4.29
N THR A 11 31.10 1.81 -5.56
CA THR A 11 30.06 2.71 -6.05
C THR A 11 28.71 2.09 -5.74
N ALA A 12 27.92 2.74 -4.89
CA ALA A 12 26.55 2.32 -4.64
C ALA A 12 25.79 2.38 -5.97
N SER A 13 25.41 1.22 -6.49
CA SER A 13 24.54 1.13 -7.66
C SER A 13 23.26 1.88 -7.33
N VAL A 14 23.00 2.95 -8.08
CA VAL A 14 21.73 3.67 -8.01
C VAL A 14 20.69 2.73 -8.62
N ALA A 15 19.92 2.07 -7.75
CA ALA A 15 18.79 1.28 -8.16
C ALA A 15 17.87 2.16 -9.02
N PRO A 16 17.39 1.67 -10.18
CA PRO A 16 16.51 2.46 -11.05
C PRO A 16 15.29 2.91 -10.24
N PRO A 17 14.81 4.15 -10.47
CA PRO A 17 13.64 4.66 -9.76
C PRO A 17 12.47 3.69 -9.99
N ARG A 18 12.02 3.05 -8.91
CA ARG A 18 10.81 2.23 -8.97
C ARG A 18 9.65 3.16 -9.31
N LYS A 19 8.93 2.86 -10.39
CA LYS A 19 7.66 3.52 -10.69
C LYS A 19 6.77 3.42 -9.45
N GLY A 20 6.21 4.55 -9.03
CA GLY A 20 5.38 4.59 -7.83
C GLY A 20 4.10 3.78 -8.00
N THR A 21 3.61 3.19 -6.91
CA THR A 21 2.39 2.39 -6.89
C THR A 21 1.16 3.26 -7.16
N THR A 22 0.38 2.95 -8.19
CA THR A 22 -0.85 3.69 -8.55
C THR A 22 -2.12 3.04 -8.00
N LEU A 23 -3.22 3.80 -7.95
CA LEU A 23 -4.54 3.25 -7.63
C LEU A 23 -4.98 2.17 -8.63
N GLN A 24 -4.65 2.34 -9.90
CA GLN A 24 -4.95 1.36 -10.95
C GLN A 24 -4.26 0.02 -10.67
N MET A 25 -3.02 0.05 -10.16
CA MET A 25 -2.33 -1.17 -9.71
C MET A 25 -3.05 -1.81 -8.54
N VAL A 26 -3.53 -1.04 -7.55
CA VAL A 26 -4.35 -1.55 -6.43
C VAL A 26 -5.62 -2.23 -6.95
N ARG A 27 -6.37 -1.57 -7.83
CA ARG A 27 -7.62 -2.10 -8.40
C ARG A 27 -7.43 -3.39 -9.20
N LEU A 28 -6.24 -3.61 -9.76
CA LEU A 28 -5.91 -4.84 -10.47
C LEU A 28 -5.68 -6.02 -9.53
N VAL A 29 -5.14 -5.79 -8.33
CA VAL A 29 -4.72 -6.86 -7.41
C VAL A 29 -5.67 -7.07 -6.24
N CYS A 30 -6.49 -6.08 -5.90
CA CYS A 30 -7.48 -6.19 -4.83
C CYS A 30 -8.86 -6.56 -5.39
N PRO A 31 -9.66 -7.36 -4.66
CA PRO A 31 -11.05 -7.60 -5.01
C PRO A 31 -11.86 -6.30 -5.13
N ASP A 32 -12.83 -6.30 -6.04
CA ASP A 32 -13.89 -5.29 -6.03
C ASP A 32 -15.02 -5.67 -5.05
N ALA A 33 -16.01 -4.79 -4.91
CA ALA A 33 -17.11 -4.97 -3.97
C ALA A 33 -17.96 -6.21 -4.31
N ALA A 34 -18.15 -6.51 -5.59
CA ALA A 34 -18.90 -7.68 -6.04
C ALA A 34 -18.17 -8.97 -5.67
N GLN A 35 -16.87 -9.04 -5.95
CA GLN A 35 -16.03 -10.17 -5.56
C GLN A 35 -15.96 -10.33 -4.04
N CYS A 36 -15.83 -9.24 -3.28
CA CYS A 36 -15.80 -9.28 -1.82
C CYS A 36 -17.13 -9.80 -1.23
N SER A 37 -18.26 -9.40 -1.81
CA SER A 37 -19.59 -9.89 -1.43
C SER A 37 -19.74 -11.39 -1.68
N LEU A 38 -19.32 -11.87 -2.86
CA LEU A 38 -19.34 -13.30 -3.20
C LEU A 38 -18.45 -14.13 -2.28
N VAL A 39 -17.26 -13.63 -1.93
CA VAL A 39 -16.36 -14.30 -0.97
C VAL A 39 -17.02 -14.37 0.41
N SER A 40 -17.63 -13.27 0.86
CA SER A 40 -18.32 -13.23 2.15
C SER A 40 -19.45 -14.24 2.23
N GLU A 41 -20.28 -14.31 1.20
CA GLU A 41 -21.35 -15.31 1.09
C GLU A 41 -20.80 -16.75 1.05
N SER A 42 -19.80 -17.01 0.20
CA SER A 42 -19.29 -18.36 -0.04
C SER A 42 -18.57 -18.97 1.17
N PHE A 43 -17.93 -18.12 1.99
CA PHE A 43 -17.12 -18.55 3.15
C PHE A 43 -17.76 -18.20 4.49
N GLY A 44 -18.97 -17.62 4.50
CA GLY A 44 -19.63 -17.19 5.73
C GLY A 44 -18.89 -16.08 6.48
N LEU A 45 -18.20 -15.19 5.75
CA LEU A 45 -17.44 -14.08 6.32
C LEU A 45 -18.31 -12.80 6.42
N PRO A 46 -17.91 -11.82 7.24
CA PRO A 46 -18.65 -10.56 7.36
C PRO A 46 -18.69 -9.77 6.05
N VAL A 47 -19.87 -9.23 5.73
CA VAL A 47 -20.01 -8.24 4.65
C VAL A 47 -19.46 -6.91 5.12
N LEU A 48 -18.54 -6.33 4.35
CA LEU A 48 -17.92 -5.05 4.66
C LEU A 48 -18.82 -3.88 4.24
N ASP A 49 -18.88 -2.85 5.09
CA ASP A 49 -19.41 -1.53 4.72
C ASP A 49 -18.33 -0.77 3.93
N SER A 50 -18.21 -1.10 2.65
CA SER A 50 -17.17 -0.54 1.77
C SER A 50 -17.26 0.97 1.64
N ASP A 51 -18.47 1.52 1.54
CA ASP A 51 -18.70 2.95 1.43
C ASP A 51 -18.36 3.65 2.75
N GLY A 52 -18.82 3.11 3.89
CA GLY A 52 -18.47 3.65 5.21
C GLY A 52 -16.96 3.65 5.49
N ILE A 53 -16.23 2.61 5.08
CA ILE A 53 -14.76 2.57 5.18
C ILE A 53 -14.16 3.69 4.34
N ARG A 54 -14.59 3.85 3.09
CA ARG A 54 -14.08 4.87 2.18
C ARG A 54 -14.33 6.27 2.74
N ASP A 55 -15.56 6.57 3.11
CA ASP A 55 -16.00 7.89 3.60
C ASP A 55 -15.26 8.27 4.88
N LEU A 56 -15.05 7.32 5.80
CA LEU A 56 -14.34 7.59 7.04
C LEU A 56 -12.85 7.89 6.81
N HIS A 57 -12.21 7.23 5.84
CA HIS A 57 -10.81 7.50 5.51
C HIS A 57 -10.64 8.81 4.75
N GLU A 58 -11.60 9.17 3.89
CA GLU A 58 -11.66 10.48 3.28
C GLU A 58 -11.76 11.58 4.34
N LYS A 59 -12.75 11.46 5.24
CA LYS A 59 -12.95 12.39 6.35
C LYS A 59 -11.71 12.50 7.25
N LEU A 60 -11.10 11.37 7.63
CA LEU A 60 -9.90 11.34 8.47
C LEU A 60 -8.78 12.22 7.89
N VAL A 61 -8.52 12.10 6.60
CA VAL A 61 -7.46 12.86 5.93
C VAL A 61 -7.82 14.35 5.83
N ILE A 62 -9.08 14.67 5.54
CA ILE A 62 -9.56 16.07 5.48
C ILE A 62 -9.45 16.74 6.86
N ASP A 63 -9.99 16.11 7.90
CA ASP A 63 -10.02 16.67 9.26
C ASP A 63 -8.59 16.89 9.80
N THR A 64 -7.68 15.96 9.52
CA THR A 64 -6.28 16.09 9.94
C THR A 64 -5.50 17.11 9.12
N ALA A 65 -5.82 17.29 7.84
CA ALA A 65 -5.24 18.35 7.02
C ALA A 65 -5.72 19.73 7.47
N ALA A 66 -7.01 19.89 7.77
CA ALA A 66 -7.57 21.15 8.27
C ALA A 66 -6.90 21.60 9.58
N ALA A 67 -6.57 20.66 10.48
CA ALA A 67 -5.84 20.96 11.71
C ALA A 67 -4.38 21.43 11.48
N LEU A 68 -3.82 21.23 10.29
CA LEU A 68 -2.47 21.63 9.91
C LEU A 68 -2.43 22.94 9.10
N ASP A 69 -3.58 23.48 8.70
CA ASP A 69 -3.69 24.58 7.72
C ASP A 69 -3.05 25.89 8.21
N GLU A 70 -3.16 26.19 9.51
CA GLU A 70 -2.51 27.37 10.12
C GLU A 70 -0.98 27.24 10.17
N GLY A 71 -0.46 26.00 10.18
CA GLY A 71 0.96 25.70 10.39
C GLY A 71 1.74 25.34 9.13
N LEU A 72 1.05 24.98 8.04
CA LEU A 72 1.68 24.55 6.79
C LEU A 72 1.24 25.43 5.63
N GLY A 73 2.20 25.97 4.88
CA GLY A 73 1.91 26.52 3.57
C GLY A 73 1.45 25.43 2.58
N GLU A 74 0.73 25.83 1.54
CA GLU A 74 0.13 24.95 0.52
C GLU A 74 1.09 23.86 -0.01
N ARG A 75 2.33 24.25 -0.37
CA ARG A 75 3.33 23.29 -0.88
C ARG A 75 3.77 22.27 0.18
N ALA A 76 3.86 22.68 1.44
CA ALA A 76 4.20 21.76 2.53
C ALA A 76 3.05 20.80 2.81
N MET A 77 1.79 21.29 2.77
CA MET A 77 0.58 20.47 2.84
C MET A 77 0.56 19.43 1.72
N GLN A 78 0.79 19.84 0.47
CA GLN A 78 0.83 18.93 -0.67
C GLN A 78 1.89 17.82 -0.49
N ILE A 79 3.12 18.17 -0.11
CA ILE A 79 4.20 17.18 0.12
C ILE A 79 3.86 16.24 1.29
N HIS A 80 3.23 16.77 2.35
CA HIS A 80 2.79 15.97 3.49
C HIS A 80 1.72 14.94 3.05
N LEU A 81 0.63 15.41 2.44
CA LEU A 81 -0.47 14.55 2.00
C LEU A 81 -0.04 13.57 0.92
N GLN A 82 0.90 13.95 0.05
CA GLN A 82 1.49 13.05 -0.95
C GLN A 82 2.07 11.78 -0.30
N ARG A 83 2.72 11.93 0.86
CA ARG A 83 3.32 10.81 1.62
C ARG A 83 2.25 10.01 2.36
N VAL A 84 1.32 10.68 3.03
CA VAL A 84 0.22 10.04 3.78
C VAL A 84 -0.62 9.16 2.86
N VAL A 85 -1.08 9.73 1.74
CA VAL A 85 -1.92 9.02 0.77
C VAL A 85 -1.13 7.92 0.07
N GLY A 86 0.14 8.17 -0.24
CA GLY A 86 1.04 7.15 -0.77
C GLY A 86 1.20 5.94 0.15
N ALA A 87 1.15 6.12 1.47
CA ALA A 87 1.19 5.01 2.43
C ALA A 87 -0.09 4.14 2.36
N PHE A 88 -1.28 4.75 2.24
CA PHE A 88 -2.53 4.01 2.05
C PHE A 88 -2.51 3.20 0.76
N VAL A 89 -2.12 3.83 -0.36
CA VAL A 89 -2.03 3.17 -1.67
C VAL A 89 -1.00 2.03 -1.65
N GLY A 90 0.16 2.26 -1.05
CA GLY A 90 1.20 1.23 -0.88
C GLY A 90 0.74 0.04 -0.04
N SER A 91 0.02 0.31 1.06
CA SER A 91 -0.57 -0.71 1.93
C SER A 91 -1.60 -1.56 1.18
N ALA A 92 -2.54 -0.91 0.48
CA ALA A 92 -3.55 -1.59 -0.31
C ALA A 92 -2.95 -2.47 -1.40
N TYR A 93 -1.95 -1.97 -2.13
CA TYR A 93 -1.26 -2.75 -3.14
C TYR A 93 -0.51 -3.95 -2.55
N GLY A 94 0.16 -3.77 -1.41
CA GLY A 94 0.82 -4.86 -0.70
C GLY A 94 -0.16 -5.96 -0.29
N ALA A 95 -1.32 -5.57 0.25
CA ALA A 95 -2.37 -6.50 0.63
C ALA A 95 -2.96 -7.25 -0.59
N GLY A 96 -3.24 -6.56 -1.69
CA GLY A 96 -3.72 -7.20 -2.92
C GLY A 96 -2.70 -8.16 -3.55
N GLN A 97 -1.40 -7.83 -3.48
CA GLN A 97 -0.33 -8.74 -3.90
C GLN A 97 -0.28 -10.00 -3.01
N PHE A 98 -0.44 -9.82 -1.70
CA PHE A 98 -0.50 -10.95 -0.77
C PHE A 98 -1.72 -11.84 -1.01
N TYR A 99 -2.89 -11.24 -1.20
CA TYR A 99 -4.11 -11.92 -1.61
C TYR A 99 -3.92 -12.71 -2.92
N SER A 100 -3.33 -12.10 -3.95
CA SER A 100 -3.08 -12.76 -5.24
C SER A 100 -2.21 -14.01 -5.10
N ARG A 101 -1.23 -13.99 -4.19
CA ARG A 101 -0.41 -15.17 -3.86
C ARG A 101 -1.21 -16.22 -3.11
N ALA A 102 -2.00 -15.83 -2.11
CA ALA A 102 -2.87 -16.74 -1.36
C ALA A 102 -3.88 -17.47 -2.28
N VAL A 103 -4.45 -16.77 -3.26
CA VAL A 103 -5.33 -17.38 -4.28
C VAL A 103 -4.59 -18.41 -5.13
N SER A 104 -3.36 -18.10 -5.55
CA SER A 104 -2.54 -19.03 -6.32
C SER A 104 -2.22 -20.29 -5.50
N GLU A 105 -1.80 -20.13 -4.24
CA GLU A 105 -1.55 -21.26 -3.34
C GLU A 105 -2.81 -22.11 -3.09
N ALA A 106 -3.97 -21.48 -2.93
CA ALA A 106 -5.24 -22.18 -2.73
C ALA A 106 -5.64 -22.97 -3.99
N ARG A 107 -5.43 -22.41 -5.19
CA ARG A 107 -5.66 -23.10 -6.47
C ARG A 107 -4.74 -24.29 -6.64
N ASP A 108 -3.44 -24.11 -6.36
CA ASP A 108 -2.46 -25.18 -6.46
C ASP A 108 -2.75 -26.32 -5.48
N ALA A 109 -3.12 -26.01 -4.24
CA ALA A 109 -3.52 -27.01 -3.25
C ALA A 109 -4.80 -27.75 -3.67
N THR A 110 -5.79 -27.03 -4.20
CA THR A 110 -7.04 -27.64 -4.69
C THR A 110 -6.76 -28.58 -5.87
N ALA A 111 -5.92 -28.16 -6.82
CA ALA A 111 -5.55 -28.99 -7.97
C ALA A 111 -4.79 -30.26 -7.55
N LYS A 112 -3.89 -30.15 -6.56
CA LYS A 112 -3.16 -31.32 -6.01
C LYS A 112 -4.10 -32.31 -5.33
N SER A 113 -5.05 -31.83 -4.53
CA SER A 113 -6.01 -32.67 -3.82
C SER A 113 -6.97 -33.45 -4.73
N ALA A 114 -7.11 -33.03 -5.99
CA ALA A 114 -7.95 -33.69 -6.99
C ALA A 114 -7.21 -34.80 -7.77
N CYS A 115 -5.94 -35.04 -7.51
CA CYS A 115 -5.17 -36.13 -8.13
C CYS A 115 -5.13 -37.36 -7.21
N ASP A 116 -5.85 -38.42 -7.57
CA ASP A 116 -6.00 -39.66 -6.78
C ASP A 116 -4.68 -40.46 -6.53
N ASP A 117 -3.61 -40.17 -7.27
CA ASP A 117 -2.36 -40.95 -7.25
C ASP A 117 -1.36 -40.57 -6.13
N ARG A 118 -1.69 -39.62 -5.23
CA ARG A 118 -0.73 -39.14 -4.20
C ARG A 118 -1.25 -39.28 -2.78
N ASN A 119 -0.60 -40.18 -2.03
CA ASN A 119 -0.83 -40.53 -0.63
C ASN A 119 -0.50 -39.40 0.39
N GLU A 120 -0.15 -38.20 -0.07
CA GLU A 120 0.24 -37.05 0.78
C GLU A 120 -0.96 -36.22 1.24
N ASP A 121 -2.12 -36.37 0.60
CA ASP A 121 -3.38 -35.69 0.95
C ASP A 121 -4.41 -36.70 1.51
N VAL A 122 -3.99 -37.55 2.44
CA VAL A 122 -4.95 -38.30 3.28
C VAL A 122 -5.85 -37.26 3.93
N ALA A 123 -7.17 -37.39 3.71
CA ALA A 123 -8.15 -36.54 4.37
C ALA A 123 -7.76 -36.40 5.84
N GLY A 124 -7.78 -35.16 6.35
CA GLY A 124 -7.59 -34.95 7.79
C GLY A 124 -8.53 -35.88 8.57
N PRO A 125 -8.25 -36.14 9.86
CA PRO A 125 -9.12 -36.97 10.69
C PRO A 125 -10.58 -36.60 10.44
N VAL A 126 -11.44 -37.60 10.23
CA VAL A 126 -12.83 -37.38 9.79
C VAL A 126 -13.48 -36.29 10.64
N GLY A 127 -13.91 -35.19 10.01
CA GLY A 127 -14.46 -34.01 10.70
C GLY A 127 -13.54 -32.78 10.77
N PHE A 128 -12.32 -32.82 10.22
CA PHE A 128 -11.42 -31.67 10.11
C PHE A 128 -11.17 -31.24 8.67
N ASP A 129 -10.95 -29.94 8.44
CA ASP A 129 -10.72 -29.39 7.11
C ASP A 129 -9.48 -29.98 6.43
N SER A 130 -9.54 -30.12 5.11
CA SER A 130 -8.36 -30.50 4.33
C SER A 130 -7.34 -29.36 4.29
N ALA A 131 -6.08 -29.67 3.98
CA ALA A 131 -5.06 -28.63 3.79
C ALA A 131 -5.44 -27.65 2.67
N ALA A 132 -6.08 -28.16 1.60
CA ALA A 132 -6.61 -27.33 0.52
C ALA A 132 -7.76 -26.42 1.00
N GLN A 133 -8.67 -26.92 1.85
CA GLN A 133 -9.76 -26.10 2.40
C GLN A 133 -9.24 -24.94 3.24
N ARG A 134 -8.31 -25.18 4.16
CA ARG A 134 -7.69 -24.12 4.97
C ARG A 134 -7.00 -23.05 4.13
N LYS A 135 -6.40 -23.44 3.00
CA LYS A 135 -5.77 -22.48 2.07
C LYS A 135 -6.82 -21.61 1.35
N ARG A 136 -7.99 -22.16 1.03
CA ARG A 136 -9.10 -21.39 0.46
C ARG A 136 -9.68 -20.40 1.46
N GLU A 137 -9.90 -20.83 2.70
CA GLU A 137 -10.38 -19.97 3.80
C GLU A 137 -9.39 -18.82 4.07
N PHE A 138 -8.10 -19.15 4.14
CA PHE A 138 -7.07 -18.12 4.29
C PHE A 138 -7.08 -17.10 3.13
N ALA A 139 -7.23 -17.56 1.88
CA ALA A 139 -7.33 -16.66 0.74
C ALA A 139 -8.61 -15.80 0.78
N ALA A 140 -9.71 -16.33 1.32
CA ALA A 140 -10.95 -15.60 1.53
C ALA A 140 -10.79 -14.47 2.56
N ASP A 141 -10.14 -14.74 3.70
CA ASP A 141 -9.82 -13.71 4.69
C ASP A 141 -8.94 -12.60 4.09
N MET A 142 -7.94 -12.99 3.29
CA MET A 142 -7.07 -12.02 2.62
C MET A 142 -7.81 -11.19 1.58
N ALA A 143 -8.86 -11.72 0.97
CA ALA A 143 -9.71 -10.97 0.03
C ALA A 143 -10.40 -9.80 0.74
N LEU A 144 -10.99 -10.05 1.92
CA LEU A 144 -11.66 -9.01 2.72
C LEU A 144 -10.66 -7.94 3.17
N GLN A 145 -9.49 -8.35 3.68
CA GLN A 145 -8.45 -7.41 4.12
C GLN A 145 -7.94 -6.53 2.97
N ALA A 146 -7.66 -7.13 1.80
CA ALA A 146 -7.21 -6.41 0.62
C ALA A 146 -8.29 -5.44 0.08
N HIS A 147 -9.57 -5.83 0.14
CA HIS A 147 -10.68 -4.97 -0.26
C HIS A 147 -10.86 -3.78 0.70
N ALA A 148 -10.84 -4.02 2.01
CA ALA A 148 -10.94 -2.95 3.02
C ALA A 148 -9.83 -1.89 2.83
N LEU A 149 -8.59 -2.33 2.62
CA LEU A 149 -7.47 -1.41 2.39
C LEU A 149 -7.58 -0.68 1.05
N ARG A 150 -8.17 -1.30 0.02
CA ARG A 150 -8.51 -0.60 -1.23
C ARG A 150 -9.50 0.54 -0.97
N MET A 151 -10.55 0.32 -0.17
CA MET A 151 -11.52 1.36 0.18
C MET A 151 -10.88 2.51 0.96
N ALA A 152 -10.02 2.17 1.92
CA ALA A 152 -9.23 3.17 2.65
C ALA A 152 -8.34 4.01 1.71
N ALA A 153 -7.68 3.37 0.72
CA ALA A 153 -6.86 4.07 -0.26
C ALA A 153 -7.68 4.94 -1.22
N GLU A 154 -8.86 4.49 -1.65
CA GLU A 154 -9.76 5.29 -2.49
C GLU A 154 -10.28 6.53 -1.74
N GLY A 155 -10.62 6.40 -0.45
CA GLY A 155 -11.01 7.54 0.40
C GLY A 155 -9.88 8.53 0.63
N ALA A 156 -8.67 8.05 0.93
CA ALA A 156 -7.51 8.91 1.11
C ALA A 156 -7.14 9.68 -0.19
N ILE A 157 -7.31 9.06 -1.36
CA ILE A 157 -7.10 9.74 -2.65
C ILE A 157 -8.15 10.82 -2.89
N ALA A 158 -9.43 10.53 -2.59
CA ALA A 158 -10.51 11.52 -2.71
C ALA A 158 -10.23 12.75 -1.83
N ALA A 159 -9.81 12.53 -0.58
CA ALA A 159 -9.41 13.60 0.33
C ALA A 159 -8.22 14.42 -0.20
N TYR A 160 -7.21 13.78 -0.80
CA TYR A 160 -6.11 14.50 -1.43
C TYR A 160 -6.60 15.45 -2.51
N GLU A 161 -7.45 14.96 -3.41
CA GLU A 161 -8.01 15.76 -4.50
C GLU A 161 -8.82 16.94 -3.97
N GLN A 162 -9.58 16.73 -2.88
CA GLN A 162 -10.34 17.80 -2.24
C GLN A 162 -9.45 18.86 -1.58
N VAL A 163 -8.41 18.45 -0.84
CA VAL A 163 -7.56 19.39 -0.08
C VAL A 163 -6.55 20.09 -0.98
N VAL A 164 -5.95 19.37 -1.93
CA VAL A 164 -4.90 19.89 -2.81
C VAL A 164 -5.47 20.51 -4.10
N GLY A 165 -6.66 20.07 -4.53
CA GLY A 165 -7.26 20.50 -5.80
C GLY A 165 -6.69 19.79 -7.03
N GLU A 166 -5.86 18.76 -6.84
CA GLU A 166 -5.24 17.98 -7.91
C GLU A 166 -5.43 16.48 -7.69
N ALA A 167 -5.65 15.73 -8.77
CA ALA A 167 -5.70 14.28 -8.70
C ALA A 167 -4.36 13.68 -8.21
N TRP A 168 -4.43 12.85 -7.17
CA TRP A 168 -3.24 12.21 -6.59
C TRP A 168 -2.50 11.34 -7.62
N LYS A 169 -1.18 11.49 -7.68
CA LYS A 169 -0.28 10.65 -8.47
C LYS A 169 0.88 10.19 -7.61
N PRO A 170 1.46 8.99 -7.84
CA PRO A 170 2.61 8.56 -7.07
C PRO A 170 3.78 9.52 -7.25
N PHE A 171 4.49 9.81 -6.17
CA PHE A 171 5.65 10.69 -6.22
C PHE A 171 6.78 10.08 -7.06
N GLU A 172 7.23 10.81 -8.07
CA GLU A 172 8.45 10.52 -8.82
C GLU A 172 9.52 11.53 -8.42
N ARG A 173 10.68 11.05 -7.97
CA ARG A 173 11.76 11.93 -7.50
C ARG A 173 12.30 12.73 -8.70
N PRO A 174 12.23 14.08 -8.69
CA PRO A 174 12.88 14.89 -9.71
C PRO A 174 14.40 14.74 -9.63
N VAL A 175 15.07 14.74 -10.78
CA VAL A 175 16.54 14.79 -10.85
C VAL A 175 16.99 16.18 -10.39
N GLU A 176 17.72 16.26 -9.28
CA GLU A 176 18.18 17.54 -8.72
C GLU A 176 19.30 18.15 -9.59
N ASN A 177 19.07 19.36 -10.10
CA ASN A 177 20.12 20.27 -10.57
C ASN A 177 20.31 21.37 -9.51
N PRO A 178 21.44 21.39 -8.77
CA PRO A 178 21.65 22.37 -7.71
C PRO A 178 21.96 23.75 -8.30
N GLY A 179 20.94 24.60 -8.39
CA GLY A 179 21.07 26.02 -8.72
C GLY A 179 21.35 26.86 -7.46
N GLN A 180 22.23 27.85 -7.63
CA GLN A 180 22.82 28.74 -6.63
C GLN A 180 21.84 29.37 -5.63
N SER A 181 22.28 29.58 -4.38
CA SER A 181 21.71 30.65 -3.56
C SER A 181 22.81 31.47 -2.91
N VAL A 182 22.72 32.79 -3.11
CA VAL A 182 23.49 33.80 -2.39
C VAL A 182 22.47 34.80 -1.85
N ASP A 183 22.21 34.76 -0.55
CA ASP A 183 22.16 35.97 0.29
C ASP A 183 22.30 35.57 1.76
N ARG A 184 23.55 35.51 2.20
CA ARG A 184 23.97 34.88 3.45
C ARG A 184 23.47 35.61 4.71
N LYS A 185 23.24 36.93 4.62
CA LYS A 185 22.94 37.76 5.80
C LYS A 185 21.46 37.78 6.16
N ALA A 186 20.58 37.77 5.15
CA ALA A 186 19.15 37.53 5.35
C ALA A 186 18.91 36.09 5.80
N ALA A 187 19.65 35.13 5.23
CA ALA A 187 19.62 33.74 5.66
C ALA A 187 20.06 33.58 7.12
N GLU A 188 21.15 34.21 7.57
CA GLU A 188 21.62 34.11 8.96
C GLU A 188 20.58 34.62 9.99
N LEU A 189 19.89 35.73 9.71
CA LEU A 189 18.81 36.26 10.56
C LEU A 189 17.56 35.37 10.56
N GLN A 190 17.20 34.79 9.42
CA GLN A 190 16.08 33.84 9.31
C GLN A 190 16.41 32.49 9.95
N MET A 191 17.66 32.03 9.84
CA MET A 191 18.14 30.81 10.49
C MET A 191 18.18 30.97 12.01
N ALA A 192 18.53 32.14 12.54
CA ALA A 192 18.46 32.41 13.98
C ALA A 192 17.04 32.31 14.54
N ALA A 193 15.99 32.52 13.72
CA ALA A 193 14.60 32.35 14.12
C ALA A 193 14.14 30.88 14.16
N LEU A 194 14.94 29.94 13.64
CA LEU A 194 14.64 28.51 13.60
C LEU A 194 15.22 27.72 14.80
N GLY A 195 15.99 28.37 15.68
CA GLY A 195 16.65 27.76 16.84
C GLY A 195 18.09 27.32 16.57
#